data_AF-A0A7W3PBT7-F1
#
_entry.id   AF-A0A7W3PBT7-F1
#
_cell.length_a   1.000
_cell.length_b   1.000
_cell.length_c   1.000
_cell.angle_alpha   90.00
_cell.angle_beta   90.00
_cell.angle_gamma   90.00
#
_symmetry.space_group_name_H-M   'P 1'
#
loop_
_entity.id
_entity.type
_entity.pdbx_description
1 polymer ?
#
loop_
_entity_poly.entity_id
_entity_poly.type
_entity_poly.pdbx_seq_one_letter_code
_entity_poly.pdbx_strand_id
1 'polypeptide(L)' 'MPIKKATTTEDLTASAEATDPTPQELVDRVEEHTAPEVVARVDDVQYVKVKSPTGDVTTVPEGILDALLESGYSKSK' A
#
# COMPACT_ATOMS: atom_id res chain seq x y z
N MET A 1 8.42 43.68 14.83
CA MET A 1 8.90 42.28 14.73
C MET A 1 10.37 42.36 14.35
N PRO A 2 11.31 41.75 15.08
CA PRO A 2 11.67 40.35 14.78
C PRO A 2 12.09 39.47 15.97
N ILE A 3 11.53 38.25 15.96
CA ILE A 3 12.09 36.91 16.23
C ILE A 3 13.21 36.68 17.28
N LYS A 4 12.86 35.92 18.32
CA LYS A 4 13.76 35.16 19.19
C LYS A 4 14.47 34.07 18.38
N LYS A 5 15.79 33.91 18.55
CA LYS A 5 16.61 32.77 18.10
C LYS A 5 17.79 32.64 19.08
N ALA A 6 18.29 31.49 19.51
CA ALA A 6 17.82 30.13 19.68
C ALA A 6 18.92 29.50 20.57
N THR A 7 18.57 28.92 21.71
CA THR A 7 19.50 28.11 22.52
C THR A 7 19.59 26.73 21.87
N THR A 8 20.79 26.32 21.44
CA THR A 8 21.09 24.93 21.09
C THR A 8 22.60 24.78 20.89
N THR A 9 23.27 24.11 21.82
CA THR A 9 24.51 23.37 21.62
C THR A 9 24.67 22.45 22.83
N GLU A 10 24.11 21.25 22.74
CA GLU A 10 24.52 20.07 23.50
C GLU A 10 24.66 18.98 22.42
N ASP A 11 25.87 18.84 21.89
CA ASP A 11 26.76 17.70 22.16
C ASP A 11 26.06 16.34 22.05
N LEU A 12 26.28 15.67 20.93
CA LEU A 12 25.95 14.26 20.74
C LEU A 12 27.25 13.50 20.46
N THR A 13 28.13 13.41 21.45
CA THR A 13 29.15 12.34 21.48
C THR A 13 28.56 11.07 22.11
N ALA A 14 27.96 10.23 21.26
CA ALA A 14 27.71 8.82 21.55
C ALA A 14 27.65 8.01 20.25
N SER A 15 28.79 7.86 19.57
CA SER A 15 28.95 6.76 18.60
C SER A 15 29.11 5.46 19.39
N ALA A 16 27.97 4.86 19.75
CA ALA A 16 27.93 3.48 20.17
C ALA A 16 28.17 2.60 18.94
N GLU A 17 29.21 1.79 19.03
CA GLU A 17 29.60 0.72 18.11
C GLU A 17 28.36 -0.12 17.71
N ALA A 18 27.87 0.08 16.49
CA ALA A 18 26.79 -0.70 15.94
C ALA A 18 27.34 -2.07 15.55
N THR A 19 27.20 -3.05 16.43
CA THR A 19 27.32 -4.46 16.05
C THR A 19 26.18 -4.75 15.06
N ASP A 20 26.52 -4.97 13.79
CA ASP A 20 25.57 -5.43 12.79
C ASP A 20 24.95 -6.77 13.25
N PRO A 21 23.61 -6.87 13.30
CA PRO A 21 22.95 -8.09 13.75
C PRO A 21 23.30 -9.23 12.78
N THR A 22 23.58 -10.40 13.34
CA THR A 22 23.84 -11.59 12.52
C THR A 22 22.59 -11.95 11.69
N PRO A 23 22.74 -12.54 10.50
CA PRO A 23 21.59 -12.91 9.66
C PRO A 23 20.62 -13.88 10.36
N GLN A 24 21.08 -14.63 11.38
CA GLN A 24 20.21 -15.48 12.20
C GLN A 24 19.33 -14.64 13.13
N GLU A 25 19.86 -13.61 13.80
CA GLU A 25 19.04 -12.68 14.60
C GLU A 25 18.02 -11.92 13.75
N LEU A 26 18.35 -11.61 12.49
CA LEU A 26 17.42 -10.97 11.57
C LEU A 26 16.24 -11.88 11.20
N VAL A 27 16.50 -13.18 11.01
CA VAL A 27 15.45 -14.17 10.71
C VAL A 27 14.57 -14.43 11.94
N ASP A 28 15.17 -14.55 13.12
CA ASP A 28 14.44 -14.73 14.40
C ASP A 28 13.50 -13.53 14.66
N ARG A 29 13.96 -12.30 14.38
CA ARG A 29 13.12 -11.08 14.44
C ARG A 29 11.97 -11.06 13.44
N VAL A 30 12.16 -11.64 12.26
CA VAL A 30 11.12 -11.72 11.22
C VAL A 30 10.07 -12.78 11.59
N GLU A 31 10.48 -13.87 12.24
CA GLU A 31 9.57 -14.92 12.70
C GLU A 31 8.68 -14.44 13.86
N GLU A 32 9.22 -13.67 14.82
CA GLU A 32 8.46 -13.09 15.94
C GLU A 32 7.37 -12.09 15.50
N HIS A 33 7.57 -11.39 14.38
CA HIS A 33 6.68 -10.33 13.90
C HIS A 33 5.79 -10.72 12.72
N THR A 34 5.87 -11.95 12.22
CA THR A 34 4.91 -12.44 11.22
C THR A 34 3.64 -12.86 11.95
N ALA A 35 2.78 -11.88 12.26
CA ALA A 35 1.47 -12.14 12.86
C ALA A 35 0.74 -13.17 11.97
N PRO A 36 0.39 -14.36 12.49
CA PRO A 36 -0.19 -15.45 11.71
C PRO A 36 -1.61 -15.15 11.17
N GLU A 37 -2.12 -13.94 11.42
CA GLU A 37 -3.50 -13.53 11.13
C GLU A 37 -3.62 -12.42 10.07
N VAL A 38 -2.53 -12.00 9.40
CA VAL A 38 -2.65 -11.10 8.24
C VAL A 38 -3.04 -11.93 7.01
N VAL A 39 -4.27 -12.44 7.03
CA VAL A 39 -4.90 -13.07 5.87
C VAL A 39 -5.61 -11.99 5.05
N ALA A 40 -5.15 -11.77 3.82
CA ALA A 40 -5.89 -10.95 2.87
C ALA A 40 -7.19 -11.68 2.54
N ARG A 41 -8.34 -11.16 3.02
CA ARG A 41 -9.64 -11.63 2.56
C ARG A 41 -9.82 -11.19 1.12
N VAL A 42 -9.75 -12.16 0.22
CA VAL A 42 -10.14 -11.95 -1.18
C VAL A 42 -11.64 -12.21 -1.21
N ASP A 43 -12.43 -11.15 -1.17
CA ASP A 43 -13.85 -11.24 -1.47
C ASP A 43 -14.03 -11.75 -2.91
N ASP A 44 -15.00 -12.62 -3.12
CA ASP A 44 -15.34 -13.14 -4.45
C ASP A 44 -16.00 -12.00 -5.24
N VAL A 45 -15.18 -11.22 -5.94
CA VAL A 45 -15.65 -10.08 -6.73
C VAL A 45 -16.09 -10.61 -8.10
N GLN A 46 -17.37 -10.46 -8.41
CA GLN A 46 -17.88 -10.77 -9.74
C GLN A 46 -17.31 -9.78 -10.77
N TYR A 47 -16.89 -10.33 -11.91
CA TYR A 47 -16.35 -9.56 -13.03
C TYR A 47 -17.28 -9.64 -14.23
N VAL A 48 -17.46 -8.51 -14.91
CA VAL A 48 -18.34 -8.36 -16.07
C VAL A 48 -17.59 -7.77 -17.24
N LYS A 49 -17.98 -8.18 -18.46
CA LYS A 49 -17.44 -7.62 -19.69
C LYS A 49 -18.16 -6.33 -20.03
N VAL A 50 -17.40 -5.27 -20.23
CA VAL A 50 -17.87 -3.97 -20.70
C VAL A 50 -17.18 -3.60 -21.99
N LYS A 51 -17.89 -2.89 -22.85
CA LYS A 51 -17.37 -2.30 -24.08
C LYS A 51 -17.13 -0.81 -23.85
N SER A 52 -15.92 -0.35 -24.13
CA SER A 52 -15.55 1.06 -24.06
C SER A 52 -16.21 1.86 -25.20
N PRO A 53 -16.28 3.20 -25.06
CA PRO A 53 -16.71 4.06 -26.16
C PRO A 53 -15.80 3.98 -27.39
N THR A 54 -14.53 3.57 -27.23
CA THR A 54 -13.60 3.32 -28.34
C THR A 54 -13.84 1.97 -29.03
N GLY A 55 -14.65 1.09 -28.43
CA GLY A 55 -15.06 -0.19 -28.99
C GLY A 55 -14.34 -1.41 -28.41
N ASP A 56 -13.36 -1.20 -27.53
CA ASP A 56 -12.60 -2.26 -26.87
C ASP A 56 -13.43 -2.96 -25.79
N VAL A 57 -13.29 -4.28 -25.67
CA VAL A 57 -13.98 -5.06 -24.62
C VAL A 57 -13.00 -5.38 -23.50
N THR A 58 -13.32 -4.94 -22.29
CA THR A 58 -12.53 -5.20 -21.08
C THR A 58 -13.38 -5.83 -19.99
N THR A 59 -12.71 -6.46 -19.01
CA THR A 59 -13.37 -7.13 -17.89
C THR A 59 -13.12 -6.33 -16.62
N VAL A 60 -14.18 -5.95 -15.92
CA VAL A 60 -14.14 -5.04 -14.77
C VAL A 60 -14.96 -5.61 -13.61
N PRO A 61 -14.59 -5.30 -12.36
CA PRO A 61 -15.39 -5.73 -11.21
C PRO A 61 -16.77 -5.03 -11.22
N GLU A 62 -17.81 -5.75 -10.82
CA GLU A 62 -19.19 -5.21 -10.81
C GLU A 62 -19.34 -3.94 -9.97
N GLY A 63 -18.51 -3.79 -8.93
CA GLY A 63 -18.53 -2.61 -8.05
C GLY A 63 -18.23 -1.28 -8.75
N ILE A 64 -17.58 -1.29 -9.91
CA ILE A 64 -17.31 -0.07 -10.71
C ILE A 64 -18.17 0.01 -11.97
N LEU A 65 -19.06 -0.95 -12.20
CA LEU A 65 -19.83 -1.06 -13.44
C LEU A 65 -20.74 0.16 -13.66
N ASP A 66 -21.40 0.64 -12.61
CA ASP A 66 -22.34 1.77 -12.71
C ASP A 66 -21.62 3.06 -13.15
N ALA A 67 -20.51 3.40 -12.49
CA ALA A 67 -19.67 4.54 -12.86
C ALA A 67 -19.12 4.44 -14.30
N LEU A 68 -18.83 3.23 -14.77
CA LEU A 68 -18.40 3.00 -16.16
C LEU A 68 -19.56 3.23 -17.15
N LEU A 69 -20.77 2.78 -16.83
CA LEU A 69 -21.96 3.01 -17.66
C LEU A 69 -22.28 4.52 -17.75
N GLU A 70 -22.18 5.26 -16.64
CA GLU A 70 -22.31 6.72 -16.64
C GLU A 70 -21.24 7.42 -17.49
N SER A 71 -20.05 6.83 -17.57
CA SER A 71 -18.92 7.33 -18.37
C SER A 71 -18.99 6.95 -19.85
N GLY A 72 -20.06 6.28 -20.29
CA GLY A 72 -20.29 5.91 -21.69
C GLY A 72 -19.79 4.51 -22.09
N TYR A 73 -19.43 3.66 -21.13
CA TYR A 73 -19.25 2.23 -21.39
C TYR A 73 -20.62 1.55 -21.55
N SER A 74 -20.65 0.40 -22.21
CA SER A 74 -21.86 -0.41 -22.36
C SER A 74 -21.59 -1.84 -21.90
N LYS A 75 -22.58 -2.51 -21.31
CA LYS A 75 -22.46 -3.95 -21.05
C LYS A 75 -22.23 -4.67 -22.36
N SER A 76 -21.17 -5.48 -22.41
CA SER A 76 -20.92 -6.34 -23.56
C SER A 76 -21.78 -7.59 -23.41
N LYS A 77 -22.41 -8.04 -24.51
CA LYS A 77 -23.29 -9.21 -24.54
C LYS A 77 -22.50 -10.51 -24.50
#